data_AF-A0A455TV77-F1
#
_entry.id   AF-A0A455TV77-F1
#
_cell.length_a   1.000
_cell.length_b   1.000
_cell.length_c   1.000
_cell.angle_alpha   90.00
_cell.angle_beta   90.00
_cell.angle_gamma   90.00
#
_symmetry.space_group_name_H-M   'P 1'
#
loop_
_entity.id
_entity.type
_entity.pdbx_description
1 polymer ?
#
loop_
_entity_poly.entity_id
_entity_poly.type
_entity_poly.pdbx_seq_one_letter_code
_entity_poly.pdbx_strand_id
1 'polypeptide(L)'
;MKITLYQIIPEPENRYLIFSDLRSIRAASGGHVPAEIYEAVFSGDLDIAVPRNAKNKMDQELAELEAVYVRFNVSHPEGFRGRSMTMSDVVEVIRSEKESRFFFCDRFGFEEIAFEKEKADFGRL
;
A
#
# COMPACT_ATOMS: atom_id res chain seq x y z
N MET A 1 -2.44 10.98 9.53
CA MET A 1 -1.26 10.31 8.92
C MET A 1 -1.39 10.41 7.42
N LYS A 2 -0.40 10.97 6.73
CA LYS A 2 -0.43 11.12 5.28
C LYS A 2 0.02 9.83 4.60
N ILE A 3 -0.75 9.36 3.64
CA ILE A 3 -0.43 8.14 2.87
C ILE A 3 -0.80 8.27 1.41
N THR A 4 -0.29 7.34 0.61
CA THR A 4 -0.81 7.01 -0.72
C THR A 4 -1.03 5.50 -0.80
N LEU A 5 -2.18 5.06 -1.30
CA LEU A 5 -2.47 3.64 -1.54
C LEU A 5 -2.37 3.36 -3.04
N TYR A 6 -1.57 2.37 -3.40
CA TYR A 6 -1.35 1.93 -4.77
C TYR A 6 -1.94 0.53 -4.98
N GLN A 7 -2.63 0.33 -6.10
CA GLN A 7 -3.22 -0.94 -6.47
C GLN A 7 -2.86 -1.28 -7.91
N ILE A 8 -2.63 -2.57 -8.18
CA ILE A 8 -2.42 -3.05 -9.56
C ILE A 8 -3.65 -2.70 -10.42
N ILE A 9 -3.39 -2.09 -11.58
CA ILE A 9 -4.39 -1.74 -12.60
C ILE A 9 -4.95 -3.05 -13.19
N PRO A 10 -6.29 -3.25 -13.22
CA PRO A 10 -6.92 -4.53 -13.55
C PRO A 10 -6.96 -4.87 -15.06
N GLU A 11 -5.89 -4.55 -15.78
CA GLU A 11 -5.66 -4.93 -17.17
C GLU A 11 -5.47 -6.45 -17.31
N PRO A 12 -5.87 -7.08 -18.44
CA PRO A 12 -5.75 -8.52 -18.64
C PRO A 12 -4.35 -9.09 -18.36
N GLU A 13 -3.31 -8.33 -18.69
CA GLU A 13 -1.90 -8.68 -18.56
C GLU A 13 -1.45 -8.65 -17.09
N ASN A 14 -2.08 -7.83 -16.25
CA ASN A 14 -1.67 -7.64 -14.84
C ASN A 14 -2.59 -8.38 -13.87
N ARG A 15 -3.80 -8.76 -14.30
CA ARG A 15 -4.87 -9.27 -13.45
C ARG A 15 -4.47 -10.48 -12.61
N TYR A 16 -3.60 -11.35 -13.13
CA TYR A 16 -3.14 -12.54 -12.40
C TYR A 16 -2.25 -12.21 -11.20
N LEU A 17 -1.68 -11.00 -11.14
CA LEU A 17 -0.85 -10.52 -10.03
C LEU A 17 -1.69 -9.90 -8.90
N ILE A 18 -2.95 -9.55 -9.15
CA ILE A 18 -3.86 -9.07 -8.10
C ILE A 18 -4.06 -10.21 -7.09
N PHE A 19 -4.02 -9.88 -5.80
CA PHE A 19 -4.08 -10.84 -4.68
C PHE A 19 -2.86 -11.77 -4.54
N SER A 20 -1.79 -11.54 -5.30
CA SER A 20 -0.57 -12.33 -5.19
C SER A 20 0.29 -11.89 -3.99
N ASP A 21 0.99 -12.84 -3.39
CA ASP A 21 1.99 -12.59 -2.35
C ASP A 21 3.25 -11.92 -2.93
N LEU A 22 4.08 -11.30 -2.08
CA LEU A 22 5.24 -10.54 -2.55
C LEU A 22 6.23 -11.40 -3.34
N ARG A 23 6.39 -12.67 -2.92
CA ARG A 23 7.29 -13.63 -3.57
C ARG A 23 6.82 -13.92 -5.00
N SER A 24 5.53 -14.07 -5.21
CA SER A 24 4.94 -14.37 -6.51
C SER A 24 5.07 -13.17 -7.46
N ILE A 25 4.84 -11.94 -6.97
CA ILE A 25 5.03 -10.72 -7.76
C ILE A 25 6.49 -10.55 -8.17
N ARG A 26 7.43 -10.69 -7.21
CA ARG A 26 8.86 -10.62 -7.51
C ARG A 26 9.28 -11.68 -8.51
N ALA A 27 8.80 -12.92 -8.38
CA ALA A 27 9.11 -14.00 -9.31
C ALA A 27 8.61 -13.70 -10.73
N ALA A 28 7.43 -13.11 -10.87
CA ALA A 28 6.87 -12.71 -12.16
C ALA A 28 7.52 -11.45 -12.76
N SER A 29 8.16 -10.62 -11.92
CA SER A 29 8.58 -9.26 -12.28
C SER A 29 10.08 -9.04 -12.07
N GLY A 30 10.92 -10.03 -12.39
CA GLY A 30 12.39 -9.85 -12.36
C GLY A 30 12.96 -9.47 -10.99
N GLY A 31 12.33 -9.89 -9.89
CA GLY A 31 12.82 -9.70 -8.52
C GLY A 31 12.35 -8.44 -7.80
N HIS A 32 11.50 -7.61 -8.42
CA HIS A 32 11.00 -6.36 -7.83
C HIS A 32 9.46 -6.27 -7.88
N VAL A 33 8.90 -5.22 -7.28
CA VAL A 33 7.48 -4.87 -7.43
C VAL A 33 7.38 -3.85 -8.57
N PRO A 34 6.75 -4.17 -9.70
CA PRO A 34 6.75 -3.34 -10.90
C PRO A 34 5.79 -2.16 -10.73
N ALA A 35 6.28 -0.99 -10.31
CA ALA A 35 5.42 0.17 -10.02
C ALA A 35 4.61 0.64 -11.25
N GLU A 36 5.09 0.38 -12.46
CA GLU A 36 4.44 0.74 -13.74
C GLU A 36 3.07 0.08 -13.97
N ILE A 37 2.74 -1.00 -13.25
CA ILE A 37 1.41 -1.65 -13.35
C ILE A 37 0.46 -1.19 -12.25
N TYR A 38 0.89 -0.27 -11.38
CA TYR A 38 0.10 0.24 -10.27
C TYR A 38 -0.49 1.61 -10.58
N GLU A 39 -1.68 1.87 -10.03
CA GLU A 39 -2.27 3.20 -9.94
C GLU A 39 -2.41 3.63 -8.47
N ALA A 40 -2.24 4.91 -8.19
CA ALA A 40 -2.56 5.51 -6.91
C ALA A 40 -4.08 5.72 -6.80
N VAL A 41 -4.72 4.93 -5.95
CA VAL A 41 -6.19 4.92 -5.77
C VAL A 41 -6.68 5.82 -4.63
N PHE A 42 -5.73 6.37 -3.86
CA PHE A 42 -5.94 7.35 -2.80
C PHE A 42 -4.63 8.05 -2.48
N SER A 43 -4.66 9.36 -2.26
CA SER A 43 -3.57 10.10 -1.61
C SER A 43 -4.15 11.17 -0.70
N GLY A 44 -3.75 11.18 0.56
CA GLY A 44 -4.31 12.12 1.52
C GLY A 44 -4.03 11.79 2.98
N ASP A 45 -4.60 12.61 3.85
CA ASP A 45 -4.52 12.45 5.30
C ASP A 45 -5.60 11.50 5.80
N LEU A 46 -5.19 10.48 6.55
CA LEU A 46 -6.07 9.62 7.32
C LEU A 46 -6.11 10.06 8.78
N ASP A 47 -7.31 10.29 9.28
CA ASP A 47 -7.58 10.36 10.72
C ASP A 47 -7.77 8.93 11.25
N ILE A 48 -6.70 8.37 11.81
CA ILE A 48 -6.65 7.02 12.39
C ILE A 48 -6.07 7.12 13.79
N ALA A 49 -6.87 6.70 14.77
CA ALA A 49 -6.44 6.57 16.15
C ALA A 49 -5.69 5.26 16.32
N VAL A 50 -4.37 5.33 16.51
CA VAL A 50 -3.53 4.15 16.70
C VAL A 50 -3.24 4.01 18.19
N PRO A 51 -3.57 2.87 18.83
CA PRO A 51 -3.27 2.65 20.23
C PRO A 51 -1.77 2.81 20.49
N ARG A 52 -1.39 3.71 21.40
CA ARG A 52 -0.01 3.83 21.90
C ARG A 52 0.24 2.79 22.98
N ASN A 53 0.25 1.52 22.61
CA ASN A 53 0.62 0.40 23.49
C ASN A 53 1.72 -0.49 22.88
N ALA A 54 2.33 -0.05 21.79
CA ALA A 54 3.43 -0.74 21.14
C ALA A 54 4.66 -0.83 22.06
N LYS A 55 5.27 -2.01 22.14
CA LYS A 55 6.45 -2.25 23.00
C LYS A 55 7.72 -1.63 22.40
N ASN A 56 7.72 -1.39 21.10
CA ASN A 56 8.84 -0.84 20.34
C ASN A 56 8.33 -0.13 19.06
N LYS A 57 9.23 0.51 18.32
CA LYS A 57 8.90 1.26 17.10
C LYS A 57 8.34 0.38 15.97
N MET A 58 8.80 -0.87 15.85
CA MET A 58 8.32 -1.83 14.85
C MET A 58 6.86 -2.22 15.12
N ASP A 59 6.53 -2.54 16.37
CA ASP A 59 5.16 -2.85 16.78
C ASP A 59 4.21 -1.66 16.53
N GLN A 60 4.71 -0.42 16.71
CA GLN A 60 3.94 0.79 16.46
C GLN A 60 3.64 0.98 14.98
N GLU A 61 4.62 0.74 14.10
CA GLU A 61 4.46 0.84 12.65
C GLU A 61 3.51 -0.24 12.11
N LEU A 62 3.60 -1.47 12.62
CA LEU A 62 2.67 -2.52 12.28
C LEU A 62 1.23 -2.15 12.67
N ALA A 63 1.03 -1.62 13.89
CA ALA A 63 -0.29 -1.17 14.34
C ALA A 63 -0.86 -0.02 13.50
N GLU A 64 -0.01 0.90 13.01
CA GLU A 64 -0.41 1.94 12.07
C GLU A 64 -0.88 1.36 10.73
N LEU A 65 -0.13 0.41 10.17
CA LEU A 65 -0.47 -0.26 8.91
C LEU A 65 -1.73 -1.12 9.03
N GLU A 66 -1.95 -1.78 10.17
CA GLU A 66 -3.19 -2.49 10.47
C GLU A 66 -4.39 -1.53 10.56
N ALA A 67 -4.24 -0.35 11.18
CA ALA A 67 -5.28 0.67 11.21
C ALA A 67 -5.61 1.19 9.81
N VAL A 68 -4.60 1.36 8.95
CA VAL A 68 -4.77 1.69 7.52
C VAL A 68 -5.57 0.59 6.82
N TYR A 69 -5.20 -0.67 7.00
CA TYR A 69 -5.90 -1.81 6.42
C TYR A 69 -7.38 -1.84 6.80
N VAL A 70 -7.70 -1.63 8.07
CA VAL A 70 -9.09 -1.54 8.55
C VAL A 70 -9.81 -0.35 7.91
N ARG A 71 -9.16 0.82 7.82
CA ARG A 71 -9.76 2.03 7.25
C ARG A 71 -10.19 1.82 5.80
N PHE A 72 -9.37 1.18 4.98
CA PHE A 72 -9.66 0.89 3.56
C PHE A 72 -10.56 -0.32 3.31
N ASN A 73 -10.96 -1.06 4.34
CA ASN A 73 -11.85 -2.21 4.20
C ASN A 73 -13.22 -2.02 4.86
N VAL A 74 -13.31 -1.17 5.89
CA VAL A 74 -14.55 -1.01 6.67
C VAL A 74 -15.30 0.26 6.33
N SER A 75 -14.60 1.40 6.25
CA SER A 75 -15.26 2.71 6.27
C SER A 75 -14.88 3.63 5.12
N HIS A 76 -13.84 3.30 4.34
CA HIS A 76 -13.34 3.98 3.15
C HIS A 76 -13.11 5.50 3.32
N PRO A 77 -11.87 6.00 3.20
CA PRO A 77 -11.64 7.44 3.29
C PRO A 77 -12.26 8.18 2.10
N GLU A 78 -12.61 9.46 2.30
CA GLU A 78 -13.12 10.32 1.23
C GLU A 78 -12.10 10.41 0.09
N GLY A 79 -12.55 10.32 -1.16
CA GLY A 79 -11.66 10.32 -2.33
C GLY A 79 -11.00 8.97 -2.62
N PHE A 80 -11.25 7.91 -1.84
CA PHE A 80 -10.84 6.55 -2.19
C PHE A 80 -11.62 6.03 -3.39
N ARG A 81 -10.90 5.55 -4.41
CA ARG A 81 -11.47 5.09 -5.69
C ARG A 81 -11.13 3.64 -6.03
N GLY A 82 -10.37 2.99 -5.17
CA GLY A 82 -9.86 1.63 -5.36
C GLY A 82 -10.83 0.54 -4.92
N ARG A 83 -10.38 -0.70 -5.04
CA ARG A 83 -11.00 -1.88 -4.44
C ARG A 83 -10.59 -2.01 -2.97
N SER A 84 -11.32 -2.77 -2.18
CA SER A 84 -10.92 -3.18 -0.82
C SER A 84 -9.43 -3.57 -0.77
N MET A 85 -8.73 -3.03 0.23
CA MET A 85 -7.29 -3.23 0.38
C MET A 85 -6.96 -4.70 0.64
N THR A 86 -5.98 -5.23 -0.10
CA THR A 86 -5.71 -6.66 -0.14
C THR A 86 -4.23 -6.97 -0.44
N MET A 87 -3.88 -8.26 -0.41
CA MET A 87 -2.57 -8.71 -0.90
C MET A 87 -2.32 -8.15 -2.30
N SER A 88 -1.06 -7.83 -2.63
CA SER A 88 -0.63 -7.12 -3.84
C SER A 88 -0.69 -5.59 -3.78
N ASP A 89 -1.40 -4.99 -2.83
CA ASP A 89 -1.47 -3.53 -2.71
C ASP A 89 -0.23 -2.97 -1.99
N VAL A 90 0.13 -1.72 -2.28
CA VAL A 90 1.29 -1.03 -1.70
C VAL A 90 0.83 0.25 -0.99
N VAL A 91 1.24 0.42 0.26
CA VAL A 91 1.01 1.64 1.05
C VAL A 91 2.29 2.44 1.13
N GLU A 92 2.25 3.68 0.66
CA GLU A 92 3.27 4.67 0.99
C GLU A 92 2.87 5.41 2.25
N VAL A 93 3.72 5.37 3.27
CA VAL A 93 3.56 6.16 4.50
C VAL A 93 4.49 7.35 4.45
N ILE A 94 3.92 8.56 4.43
CA ILE A 94 4.64 9.81 4.22
C ILE A 94 4.84 10.49 5.59
N ARG A 95 6.07 10.46 6.11
CA ARG A 95 6.46 11.13 7.36
C ARG A 95 6.92 12.56 7.12
N SER A 96 7.60 12.80 6.01
CA SER A 96 7.99 14.12 5.52
C SER A 96 8.17 14.09 4.00
N GLU A 97 8.39 15.24 3.36
CA GLU A 97 8.67 15.32 1.91
C GLU A 97 9.88 14.48 1.48
N LYS A 98 10.82 14.21 2.39
CA LYS A 98 12.05 13.45 2.13
C LYS A 98 12.05 12.05 2.76
N GLU A 99 10.99 11.70 3.49
CA GLU A 99 10.91 10.44 4.24
C GLU A 99 9.53 9.82 3.99
N SER A 100 9.46 9.00 2.94
CA SER A 100 8.35 8.12 2.64
C SER A 100 8.85 6.68 2.58
N ARG A 101 8.11 5.74 3.17
CA ARG A 101 8.42 4.30 3.15
C ARG A 101 7.26 3.55 2.51
N PHE A 102 7.57 2.46 1.82
CA PHE A 102 6.58 1.68 1.06
C PHE A 102 6.43 0.29 1.67
N PHE A 103 5.19 -0.10 1.89
CA PHE A 103 4.83 -1.36 2.53
C PHE A 103 3.88 -2.13 1.63
N PHE A 104 4.33 -3.31 1.22
CA PHE A 104 3.52 -4.26 0.49
C PHE A 104 2.59 -5.00 1.46
N CYS A 105 1.29 -5.05 1.16
CA CYS A 105 0.35 -5.90 1.88
C CYS A 105 0.60 -7.35 1.46
N ASP A 106 1.14 -8.17 2.36
CA ASP A 106 1.47 -9.57 2.10
C ASP A 106 0.54 -10.53 2.87
N ARG A 107 0.74 -11.84 2.71
CA ARG A 107 -0.01 -12.89 3.40
C ARG A 107 0.01 -12.74 4.93
N PHE A 108 1.13 -12.27 5.49
CA PHE A 108 1.33 -12.15 6.93
C PHE A 108 1.69 -10.71 7.32
N GLY A 109 0.77 -9.78 7.06
CA GLY A 109 0.92 -8.38 7.42
C GLY A 109 1.57 -7.57 6.30
N PHE A 110 2.63 -6.83 6.64
CA PHE A 110 3.25 -5.86 5.76
C PHE A 110 4.75 -6.06 5.64
N GLU A 111 5.26 -6.03 4.41
CA GLU A 111 6.70 -6.05 4.14
C GLU A 111 7.15 -4.72 3.55
N GLU A 112 8.22 -4.14 4.08
CA GLU A 112 8.82 -2.95 3.49
C GLU A 112 9.50 -3.30 2.15
N ILE A 113 9.27 -2.50 1.13
CA ILE A 113 9.80 -2.69 -0.23
C ILE A 113 10.44 -1.42 -0.78
N ALA A 114 11.34 -1.58 -1.74
CA ALA A 114 11.66 -0.51 -2.67
C ALA A 114 10.54 -0.42 -3.72
N PHE A 115 10.08 0.79 -4.01
CA PHE A 115 8.98 1.03 -4.94
C PHE A 115 9.21 2.36 -5.67
N GLU A 116 9.34 2.30 -7.00
CA GLU A 116 9.60 3.46 -7.87
C GLU A 116 8.29 4.18 -8.20
N LYS A 117 7.70 4.87 -7.21
CA LYS A 117 6.37 5.48 -7.34
C LYS A 117 6.23 6.42 -8.55
N GLU A 118 7.33 7.00 -9.03
CA GLU A 118 7.35 7.87 -10.21
C GLU A 118 6.94 7.15 -11.50
N LYS A 119 6.96 5.81 -11.51
CA LYS A 119 6.47 4.97 -12.61
C LYS A 119 5.00 4.60 -12.49
N ALA A 120 4.40 4.75 -11.30
CA ALA A 120 2.99 4.43 -11.09
C ALA A 120 2.08 5.49 -11.74
N ASP A 121 0.88 5.09 -12.13
CA ASP A 121 -0.14 6.03 -12.60
C ASP A 121 -0.74 6.76 -11.39
N PHE A 122 -0.73 8.09 -11.40
CA PHE A 122 -1.38 8.89 -10.35
C PHE A 122 -2.84 9.20 -10.67
N GLY A 123 -3.36 8.70 -11.79
CA GLY A 123 -4.72 8.94 -12.25
C GLY A 123 -5.05 10.45 -12.28
N ARG A 124 -6.33 10.76 -12.12
CA ARG A 124 -6.79 12.12 -11.76
C ARG A 124 -7.08 12.15 -10.25
N LEU A 125 -6.02 12.08 -9.44
CA LEU A 125 -6.09 12.41 -8.01
C LEU A 125 -6.27 13.92 -7.81
#